data_AF-A0A920VLR8-F1
#
_entry.id   AF-A0A920VLR8-F1
#
_cell.length_a   1.000
_cell.length_b   1.000
_cell.length_c   1.000
_cell.angle_alpha   90.00
_cell.angle_beta   90.00
_cell.angle_gamma   90.00
#
_symmetry.space_group_name_H-M   'P 1'
#
loop_
_entity.id
_entity.type
_entity.pdbx_description
1 polymer ?
#
loop_
_entity_poly.entity_id
_entity_poly.type
_entity_poly.pdbx_seq_one_letter_code
_entity_poly.pdbx_strand_id
1 'polypeptide(L)'
;MHPGILFALVSLAFAGFLDVAYKLFADRGESRGCFLSAMAVVWLVLQTAVLAGTDQDLTLSRVNWLFGLAAGVAITASNLAFIESMTVLNVSLSSTVYRLNTIGVMVLGVMFLGESVSLLNFAGIGLGVAAVLLLYQRALPP
;
A
#
# COMPACT_ATOMS: atom_id res chain seq x y z
N MET A 1 -4.50 -13.18 -21.58
CA MET A 1 -4.58 -12.13 -20.54
C MET A 1 -3.22 -11.48 -20.42
N HIS A 2 -3.14 -10.15 -20.33
CA HIS A 2 -1.85 -9.44 -20.30
C HIS A 2 -1.08 -9.80 -19.02
N PRO A 3 0.21 -10.16 -19.07
CA PRO A 3 0.98 -10.62 -17.90
C PRO A 3 0.90 -9.67 -16.69
N GLY A 4 0.79 -8.37 -16.93
CA GLY A 4 0.63 -7.35 -15.89
C GLY A 4 -0.63 -7.53 -15.02
N ILE A 5 -1.74 -8.01 -15.58
CA ILE A 5 -2.98 -8.24 -14.82
C ILE A 5 -2.78 -9.39 -13.82
N LEU A 6 -2.05 -10.44 -14.21
CA LEU A 6 -1.74 -11.55 -13.32
C LEU A 6 -0.91 -11.09 -12.12
N PHE A 7 0.14 -10.30 -12.34
CA PHE A 7 0.94 -9.74 -11.25
C PHE A 7 0.13 -8.82 -10.34
N ALA A 8 -0.77 -8.00 -10.89
CA ALA A 8 -1.66 -7.16 -10.10
C ALA A 8 -2.61 -7.99 -9.22
N LEU A 9 -3.16 -9.10 -9.73
CA LEU A 9 -4.04 -9.99 -8.97
C LEU A 9 -3.29 -10.73 -7.86
N VAL A 10 -2.07 -11.20 -8.14
CA VAL A 10 -1.21 -11.82 -7.12
C VAL A 10 -0.88 -10.80 -6.02
N SER A 11 -0.49 -9.58 -6.40
CA SER A 11 -0.24 -8.49 -5.46
C SER A 11 -1.48 -8.17 -4.62
N LEU A 12 -2.68 -8.20 -5.20
CA LEU A 12 -3.92 -7.95 -4.48
C LEU A 12 -4.18 -9.01 -3.41
N ALA A 13 -3.92 -10.29 -3.71
CA ALA A 13 -4.08 -11.38 -2.76
C ALA A 13 -3.13 -11.23 -1.56
N PHE A 14 -1.85 -10.96 -1.81
CA PHE A 14 -0.87 -10.73 -0.75
C PHE A 14 -1.17 -9.46 0.06
N ALA A 15 -1.64 -8.39 -0.59
CA ALA A 15 -2.06 -7.18 0.11
C ALA A 15 -3.23 -7.45 1.07
N GLY A 16 -4.22 -8.27 0.67
CA GLY A 16 -5.31 -8.68 1.56
C GLY A 16 -4.83 -9.47 2.78
N PHE A 17 -3.88 -10.40 2.59
CA PHE A 17 -3.27 -11.12 3.70
C PHE A 17 -2.50 -10.18 4.64
N LEU A 18 -1.75 -9.23 4.08
CA LEU A 18 -1.01 -8.24 4.85
C LEU A 18 -1.92 -7.37 5.71
N ASP A 19 -3.05 -6.89 5.18
CA ASP A 19 -4.02 -6.09 5.93
C ASP A 19 -4.58 -6.87 7.14
N VAL A 20 -4.82 -8.16 6.98
CA VAL A 20 -5.26 -9.04 8.08
C VAL A 20 -4.15 -9.22 9.12
N ALA A 21 -2.91 -9.41 8.68
CA ALA A 21 -1.76 -9.50 9.58
C ALA A 21 -1.55 -8.19 10.38
N TYR A 22 -1.73 -7.03 9.74
CA TYR A 22 -1.71 -5.74 10.41
C TYR A 22 -2.78 -5.61 11.47
N LYS A 23 -4.02 -6.03 11.18
CA LYS A 23 -5.10 -6.01 12.18
C LYS A 23 -4.78 -6.92 13.36
N LEU A 24 -4.35 -8.16 13.09
CA LEU A 24 -3.97 -9.11 14.13
C LEU A 24 -2.84 -8.58 15.02
N PHE A 25 -1.89 -7.85 14.44
CA PHE A 25 -0.82 -7.20 15.19
C PHE A 25 -1.31 -5.98 15.97
N ALA A 26 -2.14 -5.12 15.35
CA ALA A 26 -2.70 -3.92 15.96
C ALA A 26 -3.43 -4.24 17.27
N ASP A 27 -4.15 -5.36 17.32
CA ASP A 27 -4.92 -5.80 18.49
C ASP A 27 -4.04 -6.38 19.62
N ARG A 28 -2.76 -6.69 19.36
CA ARG A 28 -1.83 -7.23 20.38
C ARG A 28 -1.17 -6.16 21.26
N GLY A 29 -1.25 -4.88 20.87
CA GLY A 29 -0.67 -3.77 21.64
C GLY A 29 0.86 -3.76 21.73
N GLU A 30 1.55 -4.55 20.90
CA GLU A 30 3.02 -4.62 20.87
C GLU A 30 3.64 -3.45 20.07
N SER A 31 4.98 -3.33 20.16
CA SER A 31 5.73 -2.27 19.47
C SER A 31 5.60 -2.37 17.95
N ARG A 32 4.82 -1.46 17.35
CA ARG A 32 4.62 -1.31 15.90
C ARG A 32 5.92 -1.07 15.15
N GLY A 33 6.84 -0.32 15.77
CA GLY A 33 8.17 -0.08 15.20
C GLY A 33 8.98 -1.36 15.05
N CYS A 34 8.90 -2.28 16.03
CA CYS A 34 9.57 -3.58 15.95
C CYS A 34 9.00 -4.44 14.83
N PHE A 35 7.67 -4.49 14.71
CA PHE A 35 6.98 -5.21 13.65
C PHE A 35 7.31 -4.69 12.25
N LEU A 36 7.24 -3.36 12.04
CA LEU A 36 7.63 -2.73 10.77
C LEU A 36 9.12 -2.95 10.45
N SER A 37 9.98 -2.93 11.48
CA SER A 37 11.42 -3.20 11.31
C SER A 37 11.66 -4.66 10.90
N ALA A 38 10.95 -5.62 11.48
CA ALA A 38 11.03 -7.02 11.07
C ALA A 38 10.62 -7.20 9.60
N MET A 39 9.56 -6.52 9.16
CA MET A 39 9.17 -6.50 7.74
C MET A 39 10.26 -5.89 6.85
N ALA A 40 10.87 -4.79 7.28
CA ALA A 40 11.96 -4.15 6.53
C ALA A 40 13.18 -5.08 6.40
N VAL A 41 13.51 -5.85 7.44
CA VAL A 41 14.58 -6.86 7.39
C VAL A 41 14.25 -7.96 6.38
N VAL A 42 13.03 -8.52 6.43
CA VAL A 42 12.58 -9.53 5.45
C VAL A 42 12.67 -8.97 4.03
N TRP A 43 12.21 -7.73 3.84
CA TRP A 43 12.26 -7.08 2.54
C TRP A 43 13.69 -6.90 2.05
N LEU A 44 14.59 -6.38 2.89
CA LEU A 44 16.00 -6.21 2.55
C LEU A 44 16.66 -7.53 2.13
N VAL A 45 16.46 -8.60 2.92
CA VAL A 45 17.03 -9.93 2.63
C VAL A 45 16.51 -10.46 1.29
N LEU A 46 15.20 -10.40 1.07
CA LEU A 46 14.62 -10.88 -0.20
C LEU A 46 15.08 -10.06 -1.40
N GLN A 47 15.18 -8.73 -1.29
CA GLN A 47 15.70 -7.89 -2.38
C GLN A 47 17.18 -8.14 -2.66
N THR A 48 17.99 -8.42 -1.62
CA THR A 48 19.40 -8.80 -1.82
C THR A 48 19.54 -10.15 -2.53
N ALA A 49 18.65 -11.10 -2.25
CA ALA A 49 18.63 -12.40 -2.94
C ALA A 49 18.22 -12.25 -4.42
N VAL A 50 17.24 -11.39 -4.71
CA VAL A 50 16.84 -11.06 -6.09
C VAL A 50 18.00 -10.42 -6.85
N LEU A 51 18.69 -9.46 -6.23
CA LEU A 51 19.86 -8.84 -6.84
C LEU A 51 20.98 -9.86 -7.10
N ALA A 52 21.25 -10.76 -6.17
CA ALA A 52 22.26 -11.81 -6.34
C ALA A 52 21.91 -12.81 -7.46
N GLY A 53 20.62 -12.99 -7.75
CA GLY A 53 20.13 -13.84 -8.85
C GLY A 53 20.00 -13.13 -10.20
N THR A 54 20.33 -11.85 -10.30
CA THR A 54 20.20 -11.04 -11.51
C THR A 54 21.55 -10.44 -11.89
N ASP A 55 21.87 -10.31 -13.18
CA ASP A 55 23.08 -9.62 -13.68
C ASP A 55 23.01 -8.08 -13.51
N GLN A 56 22.30 -7.58 -12.50
CA GLN A 56 22.19 -6.14 -12.23
C GLN A 56 23.28 -5.69 -11.26
N ASP A 57 24.01 -4.65 -11.64
CA ASP A 57 24.99 -4.03 -10.76
C ASP A 57 24.32 -3.20 -9.65
N LEU A 58 24.95 -3.22 -8.48
CA LEU A 58 24.56 -2.42 -7.32
C LEU A 58 24.91 -0.94 -7.57
N THR A 59 24.05 -0.26 -8.32
CA THR A 59 24.25 1.14 -8.69
C THR A 59 23.75 2.08 -7.59
N LEU A 60 24.69 2.60 -6.80
CA LEU A 60 24.43 3.61 -5.78
C LEU A 60 24.29 5.01 -6.42
N SER A 61 23.30 5.17 -7.30
CA SER A 61 22.97 6.45 -7.91
C SER A 61 22.32 7.39 -6.89
N ARG A 62 22.67 8.68 -6.94
CA ARG A 62 22.04 9.74 -6.14
C ARG A 62 20.52 9.74 -6.32
N VAL A 63 20.04 9.45 -7.53
CA VAL A 63 18.61 9.38 -7.86
C VAL A 63 17.95 8.22 -7.12
N ASN A 64 18.54 7.02 -7.17
CA ASN A 64 18.03 5.83 -6.49
C ASN A 64 17.92 6.06 -4.98
N TRP A 65 18.95 6.69 -4.38
CA TRP A 65 18.94 7.01 -2.95
C TRP A 65 17.90 8.07 -2.57
N LEU A 66 17.75 9.13 -3.35
CA LEU A 66 16.79 10.19 -3.03
C LEU A 66 15.35 9.67 -3.11
N PHE A 67 14.99 8.98 -4.20
CA PHE A 67 13.66 8.38 -4.35
C PHE A 67 13.44 7.25 -3.34
N GLY A 68 14.46 6.41 -3.11
CA GLY A 68 14.38 5.30 -2.14
C GLY A 68 14.15 5.80 -0.70
N LEU A 69 14.87 6.83 -0.26
CA LEU A 69 14.69 7.40 1.08
C LEU A 69 13.35 8.11 1.22
N ALA A 70 12.95 8.91 0.23
CA ALA A 70 11.65 9.60 0.27
C ALA A 70 10.49 8.59 0.30
N ALA A 71 10.55 7.56 -0.56
CA ALA A 71 9.56 6.48 -0.57
C ALA A 71 9.60 5.67 0.74
N GLY A 72 10.79 5.40 1.28
CA GLY A 72 10.98 4.69 2.55
C GLY A 72 10.35 5.41 3.76
N VAL A 73 10.49 6.74 3.83
CA VAL A 73 9.83 7.56 4.85
C VAL A 73 8.31 7.53 4.65
N ALA A 74 7.85 7.73 3.41
CA ALA A 74 6.43 7.75 3.09
C ALA A 74 5.74 6.42 3.41
N ILE A 75 6.32 5.28 3.02
CA ILE A 75 5.75 3.95 3.27
C ILE A 75 5.74 3.62 4.76
N THR A 76 6.77 4.00 5.51
CA THR A 76 6.84 3.76 6.95
C THR A 76 5.78 4.57 7.69
N ALA A 77 5.67 5.86 7.38
CA ALA A 77 4.64 6.73 7.96
C ALA A 77 3.23 6.25 7.60
N SER A 78 3.02 5.87 6.33
CA SER A 78 1.75 5.34 5.83
C SER A 78 1.34 4.06 6.55
N ASN A 79 2.25 3.06 6.64
CA ASN A 79 1.95 1.79 7.30
C ASN A 79 1.71 1.97 8.81
N LEU A 80 2.45 2.86 9.48
CA LEU A 80 2.22 3.14 10.89
C LEU A 80 0.83 3.75 11.13
N ALA A 81 0.46 4.77 10.36
CA ALA A 81 -0.87 5.39 10.44
C ALA A 81 -1.98 4.39 10.07
N PHE A 82 -1.73 3.50 9.13
CA PHE A 82 -2.68 2.47 8.73
C PHE A 82 -2.92 1.43 9.84
N ILE A 83 -1.85 0.96 10.49
CA ILE A 83 -1.96 0.07 11.66
C ILE A 83 -2.70 0.76 12.81
N GLU A 84 -2.44 2.06 13.07
CA GLU A 84 -3.22 2.86 14.03
C GLU A 84 -4.71 2.94 13.65
N SER A 85 -5.03 3.11 12.38
CA SER A 85 -6.45 3.11 11.96
C SER A 85 -7.15 1.79 12.31
N MET A 86 -6.42 0.68 12.26
CA MET A 86 -6.95 -0.65 12.54
C MET A 86 -7.16 -0.92 14.03
N THR A 87 -6.55 -0.17 14.95
CA THR A 87 -6.87 -0.31 16.39
C THR A 87 -8.24 0.27 16.72
N VAL A 88 -8.73 1.21 15.91
CA VAL A 88 -10.02 1.91 16.12
C VAL A 88 -11.13 1.34 15.25
N LEU A 89 -10.80 0.96 14.01
CA LEU A 89 -11.77 0.51 13.01
C LEU A 89 -11.62 -0.98 12.69
N ASN A 90 -12.67 -1.56 12.12
CA ASN A 90 -12.63 -2.91 11.55
C ASN A 90 -11.70 -2.94 10.34
N VAL A 91 -10.99 -4.07 10.15
CA VAL A 91 -10.02 -4.26 9.05
C VAL A 91 -10.60 -3.95 7.67
N SER A 92 -11.85 -4.34 7.42
CA SER A 92 -12.52 -4.07 6.14
C SER A 92 -12.70 -2.58 5.89
N LEU A 93 -13.06 -1.79 6.90
CA LEU A 93 -13.18 -0.34 6.75
C LEU A 93 -11.83 0.32 6.54
N SER A 94 -10.86 0.01 7.41
CA SER A 94 -9.51 0.58 7.31
C SER A 94 -8.93 0.30 5.93
N SER A 95 -8.97 -0.95 5.46
CA SER A 95 -8.45 -1.33 4.14
C SER A 95 -9.21 -0.63 3.01
N THR A 96 -10.53 -0.52 3.09
CA THR A 96 -11.30 0.18 2.06
C THR A 96 -11.00 1.68 2.01
N VAL A 97 -10.88 2.35 3.16
CA VAL A 97 -10.46 3.77 3.22
C VAL A 97 -9.03 3.92 2.70
N TYR A 98 -8.11 3.02 3.07
CA TYR A 98 -6.73 3.06 2.59
C TYR A 98 -6.63 2.93 1.07
N ARG A 99 -7.51 2.13 0.44
CA ARG A 99 -7.59 1.99 -1.02
C ARG A 99 -8.01 3.27 -1.75
N LEU A 100 -8.53 4.28 -1.04
CA LEU A 100 -8.70 5.63 -1.60
C LEU A 100 -7.35 6.28 -1.96
N ASN A 101 -6.22 5.73 -1.51
CA ASN A 101 -4.89 6.12 -1.98
C ASN A 101 -4.75 6.04 -3.51
N THR A 102 -5.54 5.21 -4.19
CA THR A 102 -5.60 5.11 -5.66
C THR A 102 -5.99 6.44 -6.31
N ILE A 103 -6.79 7.27 -5.64
CA ILE A 103 -7.10 8.64 -6.07
C ILE A 103 -5.82 9.49 -6.06
N GLY A 104 -5.06 9.41 -4.96
CA GLY A 104 -3.76 10.08 -4.85
C GLY A 104 -2.79 9.61 -5.93
N VAL A 105 -2.71 8.30 -6.19
CA VAL A 105 -1.89 7.74 -7.27
C VAL A 105 -2.30 8.31 -8.62
N MET A 106 -3.60 8.38 -8.93
CA MET A 106 -4.07 8.95 -10.19
C MET A 106 -3.70 10.43 -10.34
N VAL A 107 -3.91 11.23 -9.29
CA VAL A 107 -3.55 12.66 -9.30
C VAL A 107 -2.05 12.84 -9.50
N LEU A 108 -1.23 12.08 -8.78
CA LEU A 108 0.23 12.10 -8.94
C LEU A 108 0.66 11.60 -10.32
N GLY A 109 -0.03 10.60 -10.88
CA GLY A 109 0.18 10.08 -12.24
C GLY A 109 -0.03 11.16 -13.31
N VAL A 110 -1.11 11.93 -13.21
CA VAL A 110 -1.36 13.07 -14.11
C VAL A 110 -0.30 14.16 -13.94
N MET A 111 -0.01 14.55 -12.70
CA MET A 111 0.87 15.70 -12.42
C MET A 111 2.35 15.42 -12.72
N PHE A 112 2.83 14.22 -12.42
CA PHE A 112 4.26 13.88 -12.49
C PHE A 112 4.62 12.95 -13.64
N LEU A 113 3.73 12.03 -14.03
CA LEU A 113 3.99 11.07 -15.12
C LEU A 113 3.34 11.49 -16.46
N GLY A 114 2.52 12.55 -16.47
CA GLY A 114 1.85 13.03 -17.68
C GLY A 114 0.78 12.06 -18.20
N GLU A 115 0.24 11.20 -17.32
CA GLU A 115 -0.78 10.23 -17.71
C GLU A 115 -2.08 10.93 -18.11
N SER A 116 -2.70 10.47 -19.20
CA SER A 116 -4.00 10.97 -19.64
C SER A 116 -5.13 10.21 -18.94
N VAL A 117 -5.88 10.93 -18.09
CA VAL A 117 -7.00 10.35 -17.34
C VAL A 117 -8.30 10.58 -18.10
N SER A 118 -8.99 9.48 -18.41
CA SER A 118 -10.31 9.50 -19.05
C SER A 118 -11.42 9.76 -18.03
N LEU A 119 -12.57 10.27 -18.51
CA LEU A 119 -13.82 10.39 -17.73
C LEU A 119 -14.23 9.06 -17.08
N LEU A 120 -13.91 7.92 -17.70
CA LEU A 120 -14.19 6.59 -17.13
C LEU A 120 -13.38 6.31 -15.86
N ASN A 121 -12.15 6.83 -15.75
CA ASN A 121 -11.32 6.66 -14.57
C ASN A 121 -11.90 7.44 -13.38
N PHE A 122 -12.40 8.66 -13.64
CA PHE A 122 -13.12 9.45 -12.62
C PHE A 122 -14.41 8.76 -12.18
N ALA A 123 -15.17 8.15 -13.09
CA ALA A 123 -16.35 7.37 -12.74
C ALA A 123 -15.99 6.15 -11.88
N GLY A 124 -14.91 5.43 -12.21
CA GLY A 124 -14.40 4.30 -11.42
C GLY A 124 -14.00 4.72 -10.00
N ILE A 125 -13.32 5.86 -9.86
CA ILE A 125 -13.01 6.44 -8.55
C ILE A 125 -14.27 6.81 -7.78
N GLY A 126 -15.23 7.48 -8.43
CA GLY A 126 -16.49 7.87 -7.81
C GLY A 126 -17.25 6.66 -7.25
N LEU A 127 -17.28 5.56 -8.00
CA LEU A 127 -17.84 4.29 -7.53
C LEU A 127 -17.05 3.69 -6.37
N GLY A 128 -15.71 3.78 -6.40
CA GLY A 128 -14.86 3.36 -5.29
C GLY A 128 -15.16 4.14 -4.00
N VAL A 129 -15.28 5.46 -4.08
CA VAL A 129 -15.66 6.33 -2.96
C VAL A 129 -17.06 5.98 -2.45
N ALA A 130 -18.03 5.80 -3.35
CA ALA A 130 -19.38 5.40 -2.97
C ALA A 130 -19.39 4.05 -2.23
N ALA A 131 -18.62 3.07 -2.70
CA ALA A 131 -18.47 1.78 -2.02
C ALA A 131 -17.88 1.95 -0.60
N VAL A 132 -16.88 2.82 -0.43
CA VAL A 132 -16.32 3.13 0.90
C VAL A 132 -17.37 3.72 1.84
N LEU A 133 -18.15 4.69 1.36
CA LEU A 133 -19.21 5.34 2.16
C LEU A 133 -20.29 4.34 2.59
N LEU A 134 -20.69 3.44 1.69
CA LEU A 134 -21.67 2.39 1.99
C LEU A 134 -21.16 1.40 3.05
N LEU A 135 -19.89 0.99 2.95
CA LEU A 135 -19.29 0.10 3.94
C LEU A 135 -19.13 0.80 5.28
N TYR A 136 -18.75 2.10 5.28
CA TYR A 136 -18.62 2.91 6.49
C TYR A 136 -19.94 3.00 7.27
N GLN A 137 -21.06 3.25 6.59
CA GLN A 137 -22.37 3.32 7.23
C GLN A 137 -22.77 2.02 7.94
N ARG A 138 -22.36 0.86 7.42
CA ARG A 138 -22.66 -0.44 8.03
C ARG A 138 -21.87 -0.72 9.31
N ALA A 139 -20.76 -0.02 9.52
CA ALA A 139 -19.84 -0.29 10.62
C ALA A 139 -20.02 0.65 11.83
N LEU A 140 -20.84 1.70 11.73
CA LEU A 140 -21.34 2.43 12.89
C LEU A 140 -22.44 1.58 13.56
N PRO A 141 -22.34 1.26 14.86
CA PRO A 141 -23.48 0.73 15.59
C PRO A 141 -24.61 1.77 15.64
N PRO A 142 -25.88 1.34 15.70
CA PRO A 142 -27.05 2.22 15.77
C PRO A 142 -27.05 3.13 17.00
#